data_AF-A0A6N2BE97-F1
#
_entry.id   AF-A0A6N2BE97-F1
#
_cell.length_a   1.000
_cell.length_b   1.000
_cell.length_c   1.000
_cell.angle_alpha   90.00
_cell.angle_beta   90.00
_cell.angle_gamma   90.00
#
_symmetry.space_group_name_H-M   'P 1'
#
loop_
_entity.id
_entity.type
_entity.pdbx_description
1 polymer ?
#
loop_
_entity_poly.entity_id
_entity_poly.type
_entity_poly.pdbx_seq_one_letter_code
_entity_poly.pdbx_strand_id
1 'polypeptide(L)'
;MKKSYYYFNILFIIILTSFFLVVNSKTLNPKKPCNRLVLYYHDILFNVTNASNATSANVTNPLNNVLGDFNFGMLVVFDDPITIDQNLMSTPIAEYYGTLNIMGADIIDQKTRDLSIVGGTGDFFMARGLVTFSTDAVEGLGYFRLKMDIKLYECY
;
A
#
# COMPACT_ATOMS: atom_id res chain seq x y z
N MET A 1 49.15 -37.10 23.88
CA MET A 1 48.49 -35.93 24.51
C MET A 1 48.01 -34.87 23.51
N LYS A 2 48.78 -34.49 22.47
CA LYS A 2 48.38 -33.43 21.50
C LYS A 2 47.11 -33.72 20.68
N LYS A 3 46.84 -34.98 20.31
CA LYS A 3 45.64 -35.38 19.55
C LYS A 3 44.34 -35.16 20.33
N SER A 4 44.33 -35.47 21.63
CA SER A 4 43.17 -35.29 22.52
C SER A 4 42.84 -33.82 22.75
N TYR A 5 43.85 -32.96 22.85
CA TYR A 5 43.66 -31.50 22.95
C TYR A 5 43.01 -30.91 21.68
N TYR A 6 43.34 -31.44 20.49
CA TYR A 6 42.75 -30.98 19.22
C TYR A 6 41.25 -31.31 19.12
N TYR A 7 40.84 -32.52 19.55
CA TYR A 7 39.42 -32.89 19.63
C TYR A 7 38.66 -32.07 20.68
N PHE A 8 39.30 -31.73 21.80
CA PHE A 8 38.69 -30.89 22.82
C PHE A 8 38.45 -29.45 22.32
N ASN A 9 39.41 -28.87 21.59
CA ASN A 9 39.26 -27.54 20.99
C ASN A 9 38.23 -27.51 19.86
N ILE A 10 38.16 -28.55 19.01
CA ILE A 10 37.15 -28.62 17.94
C ILE A 10 35.74 -28.73 18.54
N LEU A 11 35.58 -29.51 19.61
CA LEU A 11 34.31 -29.66 20.32
C LEU A 11 33.89 -28.35 21.00
N PHE A 12 34.84 -27.62 21.58
CA PHE A 12 34.60 -26.32 22.21
C PHE A 12 34.17 -25.26 21.18
N ILE A 13 34.77 -25.25 19.98
CA ILE A 13 34.38 -24.34 18.88
C ILE A 13 32.97 -24.64 18.39
N ILE A 14 32.58 -25.92 18.27
CA ILE A 14 31.21 -26.31 17.86
C ILE A 14 30.19 -25.82 18.89
N ILE A 15 30.47 -25.98 20.19
CA ILE A 15 29.59 -25.50 21.29
C ILE A 15 29.52 -23.97 21.31
N LEU A 16 30.59 -23.25 20.95
CA LEU A 16 30.57 -21.80 20.86
C LEU A 16 29.70 -21.30 19.70
N THR A 17 29.69 -22.02 18.57
CA THR A 17 28.89 -21.64 17.38
C THR A 17 27.40 -21.90 17.51
N SER A 18 26.98 -22.85 18.35
CA SER A 18 25.55 -23.13 18.56
C SER A 18 24.82 -22.06 19.38
N PHE A 19 25.55 -21.20 20.10
CA PHE A 19 24.97 -20.10 20.89
C PHE A 19 24.55 -18.88 20.05
N PHE A 20 24.97 -18.76 18.78
CA PHE A 20 24.77 -17.53 18.00
C PHE A 20 23.52 -17.50 17.10
N LEU A 21 22.65 -18.51 17.12
CA LEU A 21 21.39 -18.48 16.36
C LEU A 21 20.19 -18.09 17.23
N VAL A 22 20.23 -16.91 17.85
CA VAL A 22 19.01 -16.28 18.35
C VAL A 22 18.39 -15.49 17.20
N VAL A 23 17.58 -16.19 16.38
CA VAL A 23 16.70 -15.53 15.41
C VAL A 23 15.61 -14.82 16.19
N ASN A 24 15.68 -13.49 16.24
CA ASN A 24 14.66 -12.67 16.88
C ASN A 24 13.45 -12.56 15.94
N SER A 25 12.51 -13.51 16.04
CA SER A 25 11.23 -13.42 15.35
C SER A 25 10.34 -12.42 16.10
N LYS A 26 10.08 -11.25 15.50
CA LYS A 26 9.03 -10.35 16.02
C LYS A 26 7.69 -11.09 15.89
N THR A 27 7.05 -11.39 17.01
CA THR A 27 5.71 -12.01 17.00
C THR A 27 4.71 -11.03 16.41
N LEU A 28 4.21 -11.32 15.20
CA LEU A 28 3.19 -10.50 14.57
C LEU A 28 1.92 -10.50 15.42
N ASN A 29 1.39 -9.32 15.74
CA ASN A 29 0.12 -9.22 16.46
C ASN A 29 -1.02 -8.93 15.47
N PRO A 30 -1.82 -9.93 15.08
CA PRO A 30 -2.90 -9.73 14.10
C PRO A 30 -4.04 -8.84 14.64
N LYS A 31 -4.08 -8.55 15.95
CA LYS A 31 -5.16 -7.76 16.57
C LYS A 31 -4.94 -6.26 16.50
N LYS A 32 -3.71 -5.80 16.26
CA LYS A 32 -3.40 -4.35 16.20
C LYS A 32 -2.37 -4.06 15.12
N PRO A 33 -2.57 -3.01 14.32
CA PRO A 33 -1.56 -2.60 13.35
C PRO A 33 -0.30 -2.08 14.06
N CYS A 34 0.87 -2.30 13.45
CA CYS A 34 2.15 -1.76 13.87
C CYS A 34 2.35 -0.31 13.39
N ASN A 35 1.77 0.05 12.26
CA ASN A 35 1.76 1.41 11.73
C ASN A 35 0.38 1.71 11.12
N ARG A 36 -0.09 2.95 11.28
CA ARG A 36 -1.36 3.42 10.74
C ARG A 36 -1.21 4.81 10.15
N LEU A 37 -1.57 4.94 8.88
CA LEU A 37 -1.55 6.20 8.14
C LEU A 37 -2.97 6.53 7.69
N VAL A 38 -3.36 7.80 7.79
CA VAL A 38 -4.65 8.27 7.29
C VAL A 38 -4.39 9.37 6.28
N LEU A 39 -4.66 9.08 5.02
CA LEU A 39 -4.31 9.93 3.89
C LEU A 39 -5.55 10.16 3.02
N TYR A 40 -5.48 11.15 2.14
CA TYR A 40 -6.53 11.48 1.19
C TYR A 40 -5.99 11.38 -0.23
N TYR A 41 -6.69 10.60 -1.05
CA TYR A 41 -6.40 10.38 -2.45
C TYR A 41 -7.35 11.19 -3.30
N HIS A 42 -6.82 11.84 -4.33
CA HIS A 42 -7.55 12.79 -5.16
C HIS A 42 -7.40 12.44 -6.64
N ASP A 43 -8.49 12.04 -7.28
CA ASP A 43 -8.53 11.72 -8.70
C ASP A 43 -9.22 12.86 -9.46
N ILE A 44 -8.58 13.37 -10.52
CA ILE A 44 -9.12 14.37 -11.44
C ILE A 44 -9.07 13.80 -12.86
N LEU A 45 -10.22 13.36 -13.36
CA LEU A 45 -10.31 12.72 -14.67
C LEU A 45 -10.20 13.74 -15.81
N PHE A 46 -9.41 13.38 -16.82
CA PHE A 46 -9.28 14.16 -18.05
C PHE A 46 -10.59 14.23 -18.84
N ASN A 47 -10.97 15.46 -19.21
CA ASN A 47 -12.17 15.81 -19.97
C ASN A 47 -11.84 16.82 -21.09
N VAL A 48 -10.83 16.51 -21.91
CA VAL A 48 -10.37 17.22 -23.14
C VAL A 48 -9.86 18.67 -22.95
N THR A 49 -10.45 19.41 -22.02
CA THR A 49 -10.27 20.85 -21.79
C THR A 49 -9.43 21.14 -20.54
N ASN A 50 -9.24 20.16 -19.67
CA ASN A 50 -8.54 20.27 -18.39
C ASN A 50 -7.14 19.60 -18.40
N ALA A 51 -6.46 19.56 -19.56
CA ALA A 51 -5.18 18.88 -19.73
C ALA A 51 -4.10 19.31 -18.70
N SER A 52 -4.14 20.56 -18.24
CA SER A 52 -3.19 21.07 -17.24
C SER A 52 -3.47 20.62 -15.81
N ASN A 53 -4.69 20.18 -15.52
CA ASN A 53 -5.17 19.91 -14.16
C ASN A 53 -5.53 18.44 -13.93
N ALA A 54 -5.75 17.67 -15.01
CA ALA A 54 -6.10 16.27 -14.93
C ALA A 54 -4.91 15.44 -14.41
N THR A 55 -5.22 14.50 -13.52
CA THR A 55 -4.25 13.58 -12.91
C THR A 55 -4.51 12.13 -13.34
N SER A 56 -5.67 11.88 -13.94
CA SER A 56 -6.01 10.58 -14.51
C SER A 56 -6.64 10.69 -15.91
N ALA A 57 -6.56 9.61 -16.68
CA ALA A 57 -7.12 9.52 -18.02
C ALA A 57 -7.63 8.11 -18.33
N ASN A 58 -8.75 8.03 -19.05
CA ASN A 58 -9.23 6.77 -19.58
C ASN A 58 -8.38 6.34 -20.80
N VAL A 59 -7.99 5.07 -20.80
CA VAL A 59 -7.18 4.47 -21.87
C VAL A 59 -8.07 3.68 -22.83
N THR A 60 -9.19 3.17 -22.34
CA THR A 60 -10.17 2.41 -23.13
C THR A 60 -11.55 3.03 -23.00
N ASN A 61 -12.35 2.88 -24.05
CA ASN A 61 -13.75 3.27 -24.01
C ASN A 61 -14.58 2.21 -23.28
N PRO A 62 -15.55 2.62 -22.45
CA PRO A 62 -16.47 1.69 -21.80
C PRO A 62 -17.39 0.99 -22.80
N LEU A 63 -17.80 -0.25 -22.50
CA LEU A 63 -18.71 -1.05 -23.33
C LEU A 63 -20.20 -0.78 -23.04
N ASN A 64 -20.57 0.48 -22.81
CA ASN A 64 -21.92 0.86 -22.35
C ASN A 64 -23.04 0.41 -23.31
N ASN A 65 -22.77 0.43 -24.62
CA ASN A 65 -23.73 0.05 -25.66
C ASN A 65 -24.00 -1.48 -25.73
N VAL A 66 -23.19 -2.31 -25.06
CA VAL A 66 -23.28 -3.78 -25.15
C VAL A 66 -23.60 -4.41 -23.80
N LEU A 67 -23.00 -3.91 -22.71
CA LEU A 67 -23.05 -4.54 -21.38
C LEU A 67 -23.82 -3.71 -20.33
N GLY A 68 -24.43 -2.58 -20.73
CA GLY A 68 -25.15 -1.68 -19.85
C GLY A 68 -24.29 -0.52 -19.32
N ASP A 69 -24.94 0.48 -18.71
CA ASP A 69 -24.33 1.75 -18.31
C ASP A 69 -23.56 1.65 -16.98
N PHE A 70 -22.60 0.74 -16.92
CA PHE A 70 -21.74 0.49 -15.74
C PHE A 70 -20.26 0.79 -16.00
N ASN A 71 -19.94 1.38 -17.16
CA ASN A 71 -18.56 1.62 -17.61
C ASN A 71 -17.67 0.37 -17.60
N PHE A 72 -18.27 -0.81 -17.85
CA PHE A 72 -17.54 -2.07 -17.82
C PHE A 72 -16.45 -2.10 -18.91
N GLY A 73 -15.24 -2.56 -18.52
CA GLY A 73 -14.07 -2.63 -19.40
C GLY A 73 -13.32 -1.30 -19.58
N MET A 74 -13.76 -0.23 -18.91
CA MET A 74 -13.02 1.04 -18.87
C MET A 74 -11.77 0.88 -18.01
N LEU A 75 -10.63 1.23 -18.59
CA LEU A 75 -9.33 1.29 -17.92
C LEU A 75 -8.94 2.75 -17.73
N VAL A 76 -8.60 3.12 -16.50
CA VAL A 76 -8.10 4.45 -16.15
C VAL A 76 -6.68 4.30 -15.61
N VAL A 77 -5.78 5.15 -16.10
CA VAL A 77 -4.42 5.29 -15.58
C VAL A 77 -4.34 6.63 -14.89
N PHE A 78 -3.69 6.66 -13.72
CA PHE A 78 -3.65 7.83 -12.86
C PHE A 78 -2.26 8.06 -12.27
N ASP A 79 -1.96 9.34 -12.02
CA ASP A 79 -0.83 9.85 -11.24
C ASP A 79 -1.38 10.90 -10.28
N ASP A 80 -2.08 10.41 -9.25
CA ASP A 80 -2.93 11.21 -8.38
C ASP A 80 -2.20 11.64 -7.11
N PRO A 81 -2.37 12.91 -6.67
CA PRO A 81 -1.77 13.38 -5.44
C PRO A 81 -2.42 12.73 -4.21
N ILE A 82 -1.57 12.42 -3.23
CA ILE A 82 -1.98 11.94 -1.91
C ILE A 82 -1.55 12.96 -0.85
N THR A 83 -2.49 13.38 -0.03
CA THR A 83 -2.35 14.45 0.96
C THR A 83 -2.68 13.97 2.37
N ILE A 84 -2.28 14.75 3.38
CA ILE A 84 -2.55 14.45 4.80
C ILE A 84 -3.97 14.90 5.22
N ASP A 85 -4.52 15.89 4.50
CA ASP A 85 -5.82 16.48 4.76
C ASP A 85 -6.73 16.41 3.53
N GLN A 86 -7.97 16.90 3.63
CA GLN A 86 -8.93 16.87 2.52
C GLN A 86 -8.63 17.90 1.42
N ASN A 87 -7.61 18.75 1.60
CA ASN A 87 -7.32 19.86 0.70
C ASN A 87 -6.36 19.42 -0.40
N LEU A 88 -6.82 19.46 -1.65
CA LEU A 88 -6.01 19.12 -2.82
C LEU A 88 -4.73 19.98 -2.95
N MET A 89 -4.77 21.22 -2.45
CA MET A 89 -3.66 22.16 -2.54
C MET A 89 -2.65 22.01 -1.40
N SER A 90 -2.87 21.09 -0.46
CA SER A 90 -1.87 20.80 0.56
C SER A 90 -0.67 20.09 -0.07
N THR A 91 0.49 20.21 0.57
CA THR A 91 1.71 19.58 0.06
C THR A 91 1.52 18.06 0.02
N PRO A 92 1.74 17.41 -1.15
CA PRO A 92 1.75 15.95 -1.22
C PRO A 92 2.77 15.38 -0.23
N ILE A 93 2.47 14.20 0.32
CA ILE A 93 3.24 13.62 1.42
C ILE A 93 4.71 13.45 1.05
N ALA A 94 5.59 13.98 1.91
CA ALA A 94 7.05 13.89 1.79
C ALA A 94 7.73 13.22 2.99
N GLU A 95 6.95 12.72 3.96
CA GLU A 95 7.48 12.15 5.22
C GLU A 95 8.04 10.74 5.05
N TYR A 96 7.57 9.99 4.06
CA TYR A 96 7.98 8.61 3.80
C TYR A 96 8.63 8.46 2.43
N TYR A 97 9.75 7.76 2.38
CA TYR A 97 10.48 7.44 1.16
C TYR A 97 10.26 5.97 0.81
N GLY A 98 9.44 5.71 -0.21
CA GLY A 98 9.15 4.35 -0.65
C GLY A 98 7.84 4.23 -1.39
N THR A 99 7.38 3.00 -1.58
CA THR A 99 6.11 2.70 -2.23
C THR A 99 5.33 1.65 -1.45
N LEU A 100 4.00 1.71 -1.55
CA LEU A 100 3.08 0.66 -1.12
C LEU A 100 2.36 0.10 -2.33
N ASN A 101 2.33 -1.22 -2.46
CA ASN A 101 1.61 -1.91 -3.53
C ASN A 101 0.26 -2.39 -2.99
N ILE A 102 -0.83 -1.90 -3.58
CA ILE A 102 -2.20 -2.19 -3.19
C ILE A 102 -2.91 -2.91 -4.33
N MET A 103 -3.60 -4.02 -4.03
CA MET A 103 -4.40 -4.76 -5.00
C MET A 103 -5.68 -5.26 -4.34
N GLY A 104 -6.80 -5.14 -5.05
CA GLY A 104 -8.10 -5.61 -4.58
C GLY A 104 -9.24 -5.14 -5.47
N ALA A 105 -10.45 -5.62 -5.17
CA ALA A 105 -11.67 -5.18 -5.83
C ALA A 105 -12.25 -3.96 -5.09
N ASP A 106 -12.45 -2.87 -5.81
CA ASP A 106 -13.06 -1.65 -5.27
C ASP A 106 -14.55 -1.58 -5.63
N ILE A 107 -15.43 -2.07 -4.74
CA ILE A 107 -16.88 -2.08 -4.95
C ILE A 107 -17.47 -0.71 -4.58
N ILE A 108 -17.49 0.24 -5.53
CA ILE A 108 -17.81 1.66 -5.30
C ILE A 108 -19.13 1.90 -4.55
N ASP A 109 -20.14 1.03 -4.72
CA ASP A 109 -21.44 1.12 -4.04
C ASP A 109 -21.39 0.91 -2.52
N GLN A 110 -20.25 0.45 -1.99
CA GLN A 110 -20.05 0.24 -0.56
C GLN A 110 -19.42 1.45 0.11
N LYS A 111 -19.88 1.74 1.34
CA LYS A 111 -19.39 2.87 2.16
C LYS A 111 -17.91 2.77 2.50
N THR A 112 -17.43 1.55 2.78
CA THR A 112 -16.05 1.25 3.15
C THR A 112 -15.57 0.01 2.43
N ARG A 113 -14.35 0.03 1.90
CA ARG A 113 -13.81 -1.01 1.00
C ARG A 113 -12.40 -1.35 1.43
N ASP A 114 -12.15 -2.63 1.71
CA ASP A 114 -10.84 -3.09 2.19
C ASP A 114 -10.05 -3.72 1.03
N LEU A 115 -8.87 -3.16 0.74
CA LEU A 115 -7.95 -3.67 -0.25
C LEU A 115 -6.66 -4.14 0.43
N SER A 116 -6.00 -5.13 -0.15
CA SER A 116 -4.79 -5.71 0.43
C SER A 116 -3.55 -4.90 0.07
N ILE A 117 -2.70 -4.65 1.07
CA ILE A 117 -1.33 -4.18 0.86
C ILE A 117 -0.45 -5.42 0.72
N VAL A 118 0.04 -5.65 -0.50
CA VAL A 118 0.77 -6.87 -0.87
C VAL A 118 2.28 -6.74 -0.68
N GLY A 119 2.77 -5.53 -0.51
CA GLY A 119 4.19 -5.26 -0.29
C GLY A 119 4.50 -3.76 -0.32
N GLY A 120 5.76 -3.43 -0.12
CA GLY A 120 6.27 -2.08 -0.24
C GLY A 120 7.80 -2.03 -0.38
N THR A 121 8.30 -0.84 -0.65
CA THR A 121 9.73 -0.54 -0.79
C THR A 121 10.13 0.63 0.12
N GLY A 122 11.43 0.85 0.31
CA GLY A 122 11.94 1.94 1.15
C GLY A 122 11.50 1.80 2.61
N ASP A 123 10.91 2.85 3.19
CA ASP A 123 10.38 2.86 4.56
C ASP A 123 9.27 1.82 4.78
N PHE A 124 8.66 1.32 3.70
CA PHE A 124 7.64 0.26 3.72
C PHE A 124 8.18 -1.09 3.24
N PHE A 125 9.49 -1.31 3.30
CA PHE A 125 10.11 -2.56 2.87
C PHE A 125 9.46 -3.77 3.57
N MET A 126 8.97 -4.70 2.76
CA MET A 126 8.25 -5.92 3.20
C MET A 126 6.97 -5.68 4.01
N ALA A 127 6.40 -4.48 3.96
CA ALA A 127 5.16 -4.19 4.68
C ALA A 127 3.97 -4.99 4.14
N ARG A 128 3.10 -5.47 5.04
CA ARG A 128 1.82 -6.12 4.70
C ARG A 128 0.70 -5.60 5.57
N GLY A 129 -0.50 -5.53 5.00
CA GLY A 129 -1.67 -5.05 5.70
C GLY A 129 -2.87 -4.88 4.81
N LEU A 130 -3.71 -3.92 5.16
CA LEU A 130 -4.88 -3.54 4.39
C LEU A 130 -5.04 -2.02 4.38
N VAL A 131 -5.72 -1.53 3.36
CA VAL A 131 -6.19 -0.15 3.29
C VAL A 131 -7.70 -0.15 3.21
N THR A 132 -8.34 0.64 4.06
CA THR A 132 -9.78 0.87 3.99
C THR A 132 -10.04 2.17 3.25
N PHE A 133 -10.68 2.10 2.08
CA PHE A 133 -11.15 3.26 1.34
C PHE A 133 -12.54 3.66 1.81
N SER A 134 -12.73 4.96 2.04
CA SER A 134 -14.03 5.58 2.27
C SER A 134 -14.21 6.74 1.30
N THR A 135 -15.32 6.76 0.57
CA THR A 135 -15.63 7.88 -0.32
C THR A 135 -15.96 9.12 0.50
N ASP A 136 -15.21 10.20 0.30
CA ASP A 136 -15.34 11.46 1.05
C ASP A 136 -16.07 12.53 0.22
N ALA A 137 -15.70 12.71 -1.04
CA ALA A 137 -16.37 13.59 -1.97
C ALA A 137 -16.38 13.00 -3.39
N VAL A 138 -17.47 13.25 -4.12
CA VAL A 138 -17.65 12.84 -5.52
C VAL A 138 -18.32 13.98 -6.27
N GLU A 139 -17.69 14.45 -7.34
CA GLU A 139 -18.21 15.48 -8.24
C GLU A 139 -18.38 14.86 -9.64
N GLY A 140 -19.48 14.13 -9.82
CA GLY A 140 -19.77 13.41 -11.05
C GLY A 140 -18.70 12.35 -11.37
N LEU A 141 -18.23 12.34 -12.61
CA LEU A 141 -17.09 11.52 -13.05
C LEU A 141 -15.77 12.32 -13.12
N GLY A 142 -15.80 13.61 -12.76
CA GLY A 142 -14.66 14.51 -12.97
C GLY A 142 -13.69 14.56 -11.80
N TYR A 143 -14.19 14.43 -10.57
CA TYR A 143 -13.35 14.47 -9.38
C TYR A 143 -13.86 13.52 -8.30
N PHE A 144 -12.93 12.74 -7.73
CA PHE A 144 -13.17 11.85 -6.61
C PHE A 144 -12.16 12.08 -5.51
N ARG A 145 -12.63 12.15 -4.26
CA ARG A 145 -11.76 12.13 -3.07
C ARG A 145 -12.07 10.92 -2.21
N LEU A 146 -11.04 10.12 -1.98
CA LEU A 146 -11.11 8.94 -1.12
C LEU A 146 -10.26 9.15 0.12
N LYS A 147 -10.82 8.84 1.28
CA LYS A 147 -10.05 8.70 2.52
C LYS A 147 -9.46 7.29 2.56
N MET A 148 -8.15 7.20 2.69
CA MET A 148 -7.39 5.97 2.83
C MET A 148 -6.98 5.78 4.29
N ASP A 149 -7.51 4.77 4.98
CA ASP A 149 -7.07 4.34 6.31
C ASP A 149 -6.16 3.11 6.17
N ILE A 150 -4.85 3.35 6.05
CA ILE A 150 -3.82 2.35 5.83
C ILE A 150 -3.41 1.75 7.18
N LYS A 151 -3.50 0.43 7.31
CA LYS A 151 -3.14 -0.33 8.51
C LYS A 151 -2.14 -1.41 8.14
N LEU A 152 -0.89 -1.24 8.58
CA LEU A 152 0.17 -2.21 8.40
C LEU A 152 0.22 -3.12 9.63
N TYR A 153 0.25 -4.43 9.40
CA TYR A 153 0.33 -5.45 10.45
C TYR A 153 1.70 -6.14 10.47
N GLU A 154 2.42 -6.11 9.35
CA GLU A 154 3.81 -6.51 9.23
C GLU A 154 4.66 -5.28 8.88
N CYS A 155 5.61 -4.96 9.76
CA CYS A 155 6.51 -3.81 9.67
C CYS A 155 7.92 -4.26 10.07
N TYR A 156 8.96 -3.73 9.42
CA TYR A 156 10.35 -4.14 9.66
C TYR A 156 11.17 -3.06 10.36
#